data_AF-A0A355W8W6-F1
#
_entry.id   AF-A0A355W8W6-F1
#
_cell.length_a   1.000
_cell.length_b   1.000
_cell.length_c   1.000
_cell.angle_alpha   90.00
_cell.angle_beta   90.00
_cell.angle_gamma   90.00
#
_symmetry.space_group_name_H-M   'P 1'
#
loop_
_entity.id
_entity.type
_entity.pdbx_description
1 polymer ?
#
loop_
_entity_poly.entity_id
_entity_poly.type
_entity_poly.pdbx_seq_one_letter_code
_entity_poly.pdbx_strand_id
1 'polypeptide(L)'
;MKVTKKLTKTSQGKMDLLKMRLQTTRLKKMLENTRGIIDFIDDGKEKLSGEYIFDRYYNVSLVDKIIERTRGVVFDSSVLVPEGSRQIYSSFDECKKFAEESLLSPFTQKDITDRPGSNDEAFEDTPEYKMLTDVLSWAGIFKQENKKSIMDIVSNIFDHVFLCFEKNKSSRNGTYQLEIESHGYTNHIELIDLGEGISEAKDGLYSFDNLKCRPLRLILEENFENRLKGSEKPGGNWLATITDSYLGLQNLDPGCTLHLETTLVDNMDSNFIFLYSKNVNIEKKQLQPECSFTKTPLGRLTWNNKTDLSGFEKNIGQIGDILFRGEGSHLKYSILTLKPA
;
A
#
# COMPACT_ATOMS: atom_id res chain seq x y z
N MET A 1 36.33 32.34 -4.10
CA MET A 1 35.37 31.97 -5.16
C MET A 1 35.36 30.45 -5.26
N LYS A 2 34.39 29.75 -4.65
CA LYS A 2 34.25 28.29 -4.76
C LYS A 2 33.05 27.98 -5.63
N VAL A 3 33.32 27.36 -6.76
CA VAL A 3 32.36 26.98 -7.79
C VAL A 3 31.47 25.87 -7.25
N THR A 4 30.22 26.17 -6.89
CA THR A 4 29.16 25.16 -6.74
C THR A 4 28.56 24.92 -8.12
N LYS A 5 29.21 24.04 -8.89
CA LYS A 5 28.69 23.58 -10.18
C LYS A 5 27.41 22.79 -9.88
N LYS A 6 26.24 23.39 -10.13
CA LYS A 6 24.95 22.69 -10.12
C LYS A 6 25.08 21.56 -11.16
N LEU A 7 25.29 20.33 -10.70
CA LEU A 7 25.36 19.15 -11.56
C LEU A 7 24.00 19.04 -12.27
N THR A 8 23.94 19.55 -13.49
CA THR A 8 22.82 19.29 -14.39
C THR A 8 22.78 17.80 -14.61
N LYS A 9 21.84 17.10 -13.96
CA LYS A 9 21.56 15.68 -14.18
C LYS A 9 21.55 15.42 -15.69
N THR A 10 22.31 14.41 -16.12
CA THR A 10 22.36 13.96 -17.52
C THR A 10 20.94 13.68 -18.02
N SER A 11 20.71 13.76 -19.34
CA SER A 11 19.40 13.46 -19.94
C SER A 11 18.85 12.11 -19.46
N GLN A 12 19.74 11.11 -19.33
CA GLN A 12 19.44 9.79 -18.77
C GLN A 12 18.95 9.87 -17.31
N GLY A 13 19.69 10.55 -16.43
CA GLY A 13 19.28 10.69 -15.02
C GLY A 13 17.97 11.46 -14.83
N LYS A 14 17.62 12.38 -15.75
CA LYS A 14 16.29 13.02 -15.77
C LYS A 14 15.18 12.05 -16.17
N MET A 15 15.41 11.21 -17.18
CA MET A 15 14.45 10.18 -17.60
C MET A 15 14.21 9.14 -16.52
N ASP A 16 15.25 8.73 -15.80
CA ASP A 16 15.13 7.75 -14.71
C ASP A 16 14.30 8.29 -13.54
N LEU A 17 14.47 9.57 -13.18
CA LEU A 17 13.64 10.22 -12.16
C LEU A 17 12.19 10.39 -12.59
N LEU A 18 11.95 10.75 -13.87
CA LEU A 18 10.61 10.82 -14.42
C LEU A 18 9.93 9.45 -14.37
N LYS A 19 10.66 8.37 -14.70
CA LYS A 19 10.17 7.00 -14.58
C LYS A 19 9.81 6.65 -13.14
N MET A 20 10.65 7.01 -12.16
CA MET A 20 10.35 6.78 -10.74
C MET A 20 9.14 7.57 -10.25
N ARG A 21 9.02 8.84 -10.61
CA ARG A 21 7.83 9.64 -10.29
C ARG A 21 6.56 9.01 -10.87
N LEU A 22 6.62 8.52 -12.12
CA LEU A 22 5.50 7.82 -12.74
C LEU A 22 5.19 6.52 -11.99
N GLN A 23 6.20 5.71 -11.65
CA GLN A 23 6.02 4.49 -10.88
C GLN A 23 5.37 4.76 -9.52
N THR A 24 5.90 5.71 -8.74
CA THR A 24 5.30 6.14 -7.47
C THR A 24 3.86 6.62 -7.64
N THR A 25 3.59 7.45 -8.65
CA THR A 25 2.22 7.96 -8.91
C THR A 25 1.25 6.83 -9.24
N ARG A 26 1.68 5.88 -10.08
CA ARG A 26 0.85 4.74 -10.50
C ARG A 26 0.62 3.76 -9.37
N LEU A 27 1.63 3.52 -8.54
CA LEU A 27 1.49 2.70 -7.35
C LEU A 27 0.51 3.34 -6.37
N LYS A 28 0.63 4.64 -6.11
CA LYS A 28 -0.34 5.39 -5.29
C LYS A 28 -1.76 5.26 -5.84
N LYS A 29 -1.96 5.42 -7.15
CA LYS A 29 -3.29 5.26 -7.78
C LYS A 29 -3.83 3.83 -7.67
N MET A 30 -2.97 2.82 -7.82
CA MET A 30 -3.33 1.42 -7.61
C MET A 30 -3.83 1.20 -6.17
N LEU A 31 -3.10 1.72 -5.17
CA LEU A 31 -3.46 1.66 -3.75
C LEU A 31 -4.78 2.40 -3.46
N GLU A 32 -4.96 3.61 -3.99
CA GLU A 32 -6.20 4.39 -3.86
C GLU A 32 -7.41 3.64 -4.43
N ASN A 33 -7.25 2.98 -5.59
CA ASN A 33 -8.31 2.19 -6.18
C ASN A 33 -8.64 0.94 -5.36
N THR A 34 -7.64 0.22 -4.87
CA THR A 34 -7.84 -0.91 -3.96
C THR A 34 -8.56 -0.50 -2.68
N ARG A 35 -8.16 0.63 -2.08
CA ARG A 35 -8.88 1.22 -0.95
C ARG A 35 -10.35 1.45 -1.27
N GLY A 36 -10.64 2.08 -2.40
CA GLY A 36 -12.03 2.33 -2.81
C GLY A 36 -12.86 1.05 -2.89
N ILE A 37 -12.29 -0.06 -3.39
CA ILE A 37 -12.95 -1.36 -3.41
C ILE A 37 -13.28 -1.84 -1.98
N ILE A 38 -12.32 -1.76 -1.07
CA ILE A 38 -12.50 -2.17 0.33
C ILE A 38 -13.56 -1.32 1.02
N ASP A 39 -13.53 0.01 0.81
CA ASP A 39 -14.52 0.93 1.38
C ASP A 39 -15.95 0.61 0.90
N PHE A 40 -16.13 0.25 -0.38
CA PHE A 40 -17.42 -0.20 -0.91
C PHE A 40 -17.86 -1.54 -0.32
N ILE A 41 -16.92 -2.47 -0.13
CA ILE A 41 -17.20 -3.76 0.50
C ILE A 41 -17.64 -3.58 1.95
N ASP A 42 -16.97 -2.71 2.70
CA ASP A 42 -17.30 -2.44 4.11
C ASP A 42 -18.65 -1.74 4.24
N ASP A 43 -18.97 -0.76 3.39
CA ASP A 43 -20.31 -0.16 3.31
C ASP A 43 -21.39 -1.24 3.07
N GLY A 44 -21.15 -2.17 2.13
CA GLY A 44 -22.07 -3.28 1.89
C GLY A 44 -22.25 -4.22 3.08
N LYS A 45 -21.20 -4.48 3.87
CA LYS A 45 -21.33 -5.26 5.12
C LYS A 45 -22.18 -4.52 6.15
N GLU A 46 -21.98 -3.22 6.31
CA GLU A 46 -22.79 -2.40 7.21
C GLU A 46 -24.27 -2.47 6.80
N LYS A 47 -24.58 -2.45 5.50
CA LYS A 47 -25.96 -2.65 5.02
C LYS A 47 -26.53 -4.04 5.33
N LEU A 48 -25.72 -5.10 5.30
CA LEU A 48 -26.17 -6.44 5.71
C LEU A 48 -26.45 -6.57 7.21
N SER A 49 -25.91 -5.70 8.06
CA SER A 49 -26.12 -5.80 9.52
C SER A 49 -27.56 -5.50 9.98
N GLY A 50 -28.47 -5.16 9.05
CA GLY A 50 -29.90 -4.97 9.31
C GLY A 50 -30.27 -3.57 9.80
N GLU A 51 -29.29 -2.69 10.02
CA GLU A 51 -29.53 -1.31 10.47
C GLU A 51 -30.00 -0.38 9.34
N TYR A 52 -29.96 -0.83 8.07
CA TYR A 52 -30.21 0.00 6.90
C TYR A 52 -31.18 -0.66 5.91
N ILE A 53 -32.14 0.13 5.43
CA ILE A 53 -32.97 -0.23 4.28
C ILE A 53 -32.22 0.22 3.01
N PHE A 54 -32.04 -0.70 2.07
CA PHE A 54 -31.47 -0.43 0.76
C PHE A 54 -32.32 -1.08 -0.33
N ASP A 55 -32.18 -0.60 -1.56
CA ASP A 55 -32.92 -1.10 -2.71
C ASP A 55 -31.99 -1.78 -3.72
N ARG A 56 -32.57 -2.25 -4.81
CA ARG A 56 -31.81 -2.86 -5.89
C ARG A 56 -30.81 -1.89 -6.55
N TYR A 57 -31.12 -0.59 -6.62
CA TYR A 57 -30.22 0.39 -7.22
C TYR A 57 -28.92 0.53 -6.44
N TYR A 58 -28.99 0.40 -5.11
CA TYR A 58 -27.79 0.31 -4.27
C TYR A 58 -26.89 -0.85 -4.70
N ASN A 59 -27.44 -2.07 -4.82
CA ASN A 59 -26.65 -3.25 -5.21
C ASN A 59 -26.03 -3.11 -6.60
N VAL A 60 -26.79 -2.58 -7.57
CA VAL A 60 -26.29 -2.31 -8.93
C VAL A 60 -25.15 -1.28 -8.89
N SER A 61 -25.36 -0.16 -8.19
CA SER A 61 -24.34 0.89 -8.04
C SER A 61 -23.08 0.37 -7.36
N LEU A 62 -23.21 -0.51 -6.37
CA LEU A 62 -22.10 -1.13 -5.66
C LEU A 62 -21.22 -1.96 -6.61
N VAL A 63 -21.84 -2.82 -7.43
CA VAL A 63 -21.14 -3.62 -8.44
C VAL A 63 -20.40 -2.73 -9.44
N ASP A 64 -21.07 -1.71 -10.01
CA ASP A 64 -20.48 -0.81 -10.99
C ASP A 64 -19.25 -0.08 -10.43
N LYS A 65 -19.35 0.41 -9.20
CA LYS A 65 -18.26 1.10 -8.50
C LYS A 65 -17.08 0.17 -8.22
N ILE A 66 -17.32 -1.07 -7.81
CA ILE A 66 -16.27 -2.07 -7.60
C ILE A 66 -15.57 -2.41 -8.93
N ILE A 67 -16.33 -2.58 -10.02
CA ILE A 67 -15.79 -2.83 -11.37
C ILE A 67 -14.91 -1.66 -11.82
N GLU A 68 -15.37 -0.42 -11.66
CA GLU A 68 -14.64 0.79 -12.04
C GLU A 68 -13.29 0.88 -11.31
N ARG A 69 -13.30 0.71 -9.98
CA ARG A 69 -12.07 0.74 -9.18
C ARG A 69 -11.14 -0.41 -9.53
N THR A 70 -11.66 -1.62 -9.73
CA THR A 70 -10.85 -2.79 -10.11
C THR A 70 -10.20 -2.58 -11.48
N ARG A 71 -10.91 -1.98 -12.44
CA ARG A 71 -10.32 -1.59 -13.73
C ARG A 71 -9.16 -0.62 -13.55
N GLY A 72 -9.29 0.34 -12.62
CA GLY A 72 -8.20 1.23 -12.22
C GLY A 72 -6.96 0.47 -11.71
N VAL A 73 -7.15 -0.48 -10.79
CA VAL A 73 -6.07 -1.35 -10.28
C VAL A 73 -5.39 -2.11 -11.42
N VAL A 74 -6.16 -2.73 -12.31
CA VAL A 74 -5.65 -3.47 -13.48
C VAL A 74 -4.83 -2.55 -14.39
N PHE A 75 -5.36 -1.37 -14.71
CA PHE A 75 -4.68 -0.39 -15.55
C PHE A 75 -3.35 0.06 -14.92
N ASP A 76 -3.38 0.53 -13.67
CA ASP A 76 -2.18 1.03 -13.00
C ASP A 76 -1.13 -0.09 -12.88
N SER A 77 -1.54 -1.33 -12.57
CA SER A 77 -0.63 -2.48 -12.54
C SER A 77 0.05 -2.76 -13.89
N SER A 78 -0.69 -2.61 -15.00
CA SER A 78 -0.14 -2.80 -16.35
C SER A 78 0.87 -1.71 -16.75
N VAL A 79 0.74 -0.50 -16.17
CA VAL A 79 1.70 0.58 -16.37
C VAL A 79 2.95 0.35 -15.50
N LEU A 80 2.77 -0.16 -14.28
CA LEU A 80 3.87 -0.48 -13.36
C LEU A 80 4.72 -1.65 -13.87
N VAL A 81 4.05 -2.71 -14.32
CA VAL A 81 4.63 -3.99 -14.75
C VAL A 81 3.85 -4.48 -15.98
N PRO A 82 4.28 -4.12 -17.20
CA PRO A 82 3.59 -4.51 -18.44
C PRO A 82 3.57 -6.02 -18.68
N GLU A 83 4.58 -6.75 -18.19
CA GLU A 83 4.66 -8.20 -18.28
C GLU A 83 3.44 -8.83 -17.58
N GLY A 84 2.78 -9.79 -18.20
CA GLY A 84 1.62 -10.48 -17.60
C GLY A 84 0.30 -9.68 -17.63
N SER A 85 0.29 -8.45 -18.15
CA SER A 85 -0.91 -7.60 -18.22
C SER A 85 -2.09 -8.27 -18.92
N ARG A 86 -1.86 -8.98 -20.04
CA ARG A 86 -2.92 -9.69 -20.78
C ARG A 86 -3.66 -10.70 -19.90
N GLN A 87 -2.96 -11.45 -19.06
CA GLN A 87 -3.56 -12.44 -18.16
C GLN A 87 -4.36 -11.77 -17.04
N ILE A 88 -3.89 -10.61 -16.54
CA ILE A 88 -4.60 -9.80 -15.55
C ILE A 88 -5.91 -9.26 -16.14
N TYR A 89 -5.87 -8.65 -17.33
CA TYR A 89 -7.07 -8.17 -18.02
C TYR A 89 -8.05 -9.31 -18.29
N SER A 90 -7.58 -10.46 -18.79
CA SER A 90 -8.44 -11.63 -19.03
C SER A 90 -9.14 -12.11 -17.75
N SER A 91 -8.41 -12.20 -16.63
CA SER A 91 -8.98 -12.63 -15.34
C SER A 91 -10.02 -11.62 -14.82
N PHE A 92 -9.78 -10.32 -15.03
CA PHE A 92 -10.74 -9.28 -14.69
C PHE A 92 -11.99 -9.33 -15.57
N ASP A 93 -11.84 -9.49 -16.88
CA ASP A 93 -12.96 -9.55 -17.82
C ASP A 93 -13.88 -10.75 -17.53
N GLU A 94 -13.31 -11.91 -17.16
CA GLU A 94 -14.07 -13.09 -16.71
C GLU A 94 -14.91 -12.79 -15.44
N CYS A 95 -14.28 -12.14 -14.45
CA CYS A 95 -14.94 -11.79 -13.19
C CYS A 95 -16.02 -10.71 -13.37
N LYS A 96 -15.76 -9.73 -14.24
CA LYS A 96 -16.72 -8.70 -14.65
C LYS A 96 -17.91 -9.31 -15.38
N LYS A 97 -17.66 -10.19 -16.35
CA LYS A 97 -18.71 -10.87 -17.11
C LYS A 97 -19.63 -11.67 -16.20
N PHE A 98 -19.07 -12.37 -15.21
CA PHE A 98 -19.87 -13.06 -14.20
C PHE A 98 -20.81 -12.11 -13.44
N ALA A 99 -20.33 -10.93 -13.01
CA ALA A 99 -21.17 -9.95 -12.33
C ALA A 99 -22.30 -9.44 -13.25
N GLU A 100 -21.99 -9.12 -14.49
CA GLU A 100 -22.96 -8.63 -15.48
C GLU A 100 -24.05 -9.69 -15.79
N GLU A 101 -23.66 -10.96 -15.94
CA GLU A 101 -24.58 -12.04 -16.32
C GLU A 101 -25.34 -12.64 -15.14
N SER A 102 -24.75 -12.67 -13.94
CA SER A 102 -25.29 -13.42 -12.79
C SER A 102 -25.80 -12.54 -11.65
N LEU A 103 -25.27 -11.32 -11.48
CA LEU A 103 -25.66 -10.42 -10.38
C LEU A 103 -26.57 -9.29 -10.89
N LEU A 104 -26.22 -8.72 -12.05
CA LEU A 104 -26.93 -7.57 -12.60
C LEU A 104 -28.10 -7.94 -13.51
N SER A 105 -28.23 -9.23 -13.87
CA SER A 105 -29.32 -9.70 -14.73
C SER A 105 -30.68 -9.30 -14.16
N PRO A 106 -31.60 -8.74 -14.98
CA PRO A 106 -32.91 -8.36 -14.51
C PRO A 106 -33.63 -9.62 -14.01
N PHE A 107 -33.88 -9.71 -12.68
CA PHE A 107 -34.90 -10.61 -12.15
C PHE A 107 -36.14 -10.41 -13.00
N THR A 108 -36.52 -11.44 -13.75
CA THR A 108 -37.76 -11.37 -14.50
C THR A 108 -38.90 -11.32 -13.48
N GLN A 109 -39.90 -10.46 -13.72
CA GLN A 109 -41.07 -10.27 -12.84
C GLN A 109 -41.79 -11.57 -12.42
N LYS A 110 -41.49 -12.70 -13.07
CA LYS A 110 -41.96 -14.03 -12.73
C LYS A 110 -41.52 -14.51 -11.33
N ASP A 111 -40.35 -14.11 -10.85
CA ASP A 111 -39.85 -14.54 -9.53
C ASP A 111 -40.52 -13.79 -8.36
N ILE A 112 -41.19 -12.68 -8.64
CA ILE A 112 -41.91 -11.85 -7.66
C ILE A 112 -43.36 -12.34 -7.47
N THR A 113 -43.95 -12.96 -8.50
CA THR A 113 -45.36 -13.40 -8.48
C THR A 113 -45.61 -14.76 -7.80
N ASP A 114 -44.57 -15.56 -7.58
CA ASP A 114 -44.69 -16.90 -6.97
C ASP A 114 -44.39 -16.93 -5.46
N ARG A 115 -44.05 -15.79 -4.83
CA ARG A 115 -43.92 -15.72 -3.36
C ARG A 115 -45.25 -15.33 -2.72
N PRO A 116 -45.83 -16.18 -1.85
CA PRO A 116 -47.01 -15.80 -1.10
C PRO A 116 -46.63 -14.65 -0.16
N GLY A 117 -47.25 -13.48 -0.37
CA GLY A 117 -47.07 -12.32 0.50
C GLY A 117 -47.52 -12.65 1.92
N SER A 118 -46.59 -13.08 2.76
CA SER A 118 -46.77 -13.12 4.20
C SER A 118 -46.17 -11.84 4.77
N ASN A 119 -46.96 -11.09 5.53
CA ASN A 119 -46.54 -9.83 6.17
C ASN A 119 -45.49 -10.02 7.30
N ASP A 120 -44.90 -11.22 7.40
CA ASP A 120 -43.90 -11.64 8.38
C ASP A 120 -42.56 -12.06 7.72
N GLU A 121 -42.31 -11.73 6.45
CA GLU A 121 -40.99 -12.00 5.83
C GLU A 121 -39.91 -11.14 6.53
N ALA A 122 -38.91 -11.80 7.12
CA ALA A 122 -37.73 -11.13 7.64
C ALA A 122 -36.98 -10.45 6.47
N PHE A 123 -36.39 -9.27 6.72
CA PHE A 123 -35.63 -8.53 5.69
C PHE A 123 -34.54 -9.38 5.03
N GLU A 124 -33.95 -10.33 5.77
CA GLU A 124 -32.94 -11.29 5.31
C GLU A 124 -33.44 -12.21 4.17
N ASP A 125 -34.76 -12.39 4.04
CA ASP A 125 -35.37 -13.21 3.01
C ASP A 125 -35.65 -12.47 1.69
N THR A 126 -35.48 -11.14 1.70
CA THR A 126 -35.74 -10.29 0.53
C THR A 126 -34.77 -10.58 -0.62
N PRO A 127 -35.21 -10.44 -1.89
CA PRO A 127 -34.33 -10.55 -3.06
C PRO A 127 -33.13 -9.58 -2.99
N GLU A 128 -33.34 -8.38 -2.46
CA GLU A 128 -32.31 -7.34 -2.32
C GLU A 128 -31.21 -7.78 -1.35
N TYR A 129 -31.58 -8.35 -0.21
CA TYR A 129 -30.62 -8.87 0.78
C TYR A 129 -29.80 -10.03 0.22
N LYS A 130 -30.45 -10.95 -0.50
CA LYS A 130 -29.77 -12.08 -1.18
C LYS A 130 -28.80 -11.58 -2.25
N MET A 131 -29.24 -10.62 -3.08
CA MET A 131 -28.38 -10.00 -4.08
C MET A 131 -27.17 -9.31 -3.45
N LEU A 132 -27.33 -8.58 -2.34
CA LEU A 132 -26.19 -7.96 -1.65
C LEU A 132 -25.21 -9.01 -1.11
N THR A 133 -25.73 -10.10 -0.54
CA THR A 133 -24.91 -11.23 -0.06
C THR A 133 -24.09 -11.85 -1.21
N ASP A 134 -24.70 -12.04 -2.37
CA ASP A 134 -24.02 -12.56 -3.57
C ASP A 134 -22.97 -11.59 -4.10
N VAL A 135 -23.27 -10.28 -4.11
CA VAL A 135 -22.32 -9.21 -4.50
C VAL A 135 -21.12 -9.18 -3.57
N LEU A 136 -21.30 -9.25 -2.25
CA LEU A 136 -20.19 -9.27 -1.29
C LEU A 136 -19.38 -10.57 -1.38
N SER A 137 -20.03 -11.70 -1.67
CA SER A 137 -19.35 -12.97 -1.94
C SER A 137 -18.47 -12.87 -3.19
N TRP A 138 -18.98 -12.29 -4.28
CA TRP A 138 -18.23 -12.03 -5.51
C TRP A 138 -17.07 -11.03 -5.30
N ALA A 139 -17.28 -10.02 -4.46
CA ALA A 139 -16.25 -9.05 -4.13
C ALA A 139 -15.10 -9.70 -3.32
N GLY A 140 -15.38 -10.74 -2.53
CA GLY A 140 -14.37 -11.56 -1.85
C GLY A 140 -14.51 -11.64 -0.33
N ILE A 141 -15.67 -11.31 0.23
CA ILE A 141 -15.93 -11.44 1.68
C ILE A 141 -16.21 -12.88 2.09
N PHE A 142 -16.95 -13.61 1.27
CA PHE A 142 -17.31 -14.99 1.53
C PHE A 142 -16.59 -15.89 0.52
N LYS A 143 -16.02 -17.00 0.99
CA LYS A 143 -15.38 -17.97 0.10
C LYS A 143 -16.42 -18.53 -0.87
N GLN A 144 -16.24 -18.31 -2.16
CA GLN A 144 -16.96 -19.03 -3.19
C GLN A 144 -16.14 -20.23 -3.63
N GLU A 145 -16.76 -21.41 -3.64
CA GLU A 145 -16.13 -22.57 -4.26
C GLU A 145 -16.03 -22.33 -5.78
N ASN A 146 -14.81 -22.45 -6.31
CA ASN A 146 -14.49 -22.48 -7.75
C ASN A 146 -14.63 -21.17 -8.55
N LYS A 147 -14.82 -20.00 -7.92
CA LYS A 147 -14.83 -18.70 -8.63
C LYS A 147 -13.83 -17.74 -8.02
N LYS A 148 -13.09 -17.02 -8.87
CA LYS A 148 -12.18 -15.95 -8.44
C LYS A 148 -12.99 -14.71 -8.06
N SER A 149 -12.79 -14.22 -6.85
CA SER A 149 -13.35 -12.95 -6.39
C SER A 149 -12.55 -11.74 -6.90
N ILE A 150 -13.13 -10.55 -6.78
CA ILE A 150 -12.41 -9.29 -7.06
C ILE A 150 -11.16 -9.17 -6.16
N MET A 151 -11.27 -9.46 -4.87
CA MET A 151 -10.12 -9.40 -3.96
C MET A 151 -9.05 -10.46 -4.25
N ASP A 152 -9.40 -11.61 -4.83
CA ASP A 152 -8.41 -12.58 -5.33
C ASP A 152 -7.61 -12.00 -6.50
N ILE A 153 -8.30 -11.31 -7.43
CA ILE A 153 -7.65 -10.65 -8.57
C ILE A 153 -6.71 -9.56 -8.06
N VAL A 154 -7.19 -8.70 -7.16
CA VAL A 154 -6.40 -7.64 -6.54
C VAL A 154 -5.16 -8.23 -5.86
N SER A 155 -5.32 -9.27 -5.03
CA SER A 155 -4.20 -9.92 -4.33
C SER A 155 -3.14 -10.49 -5.28
N ASN A 156 -3.57 -11.12 -6.38
CA ASN A 156 -2.67 -11.64 -7.41
C ASN A 156 -1.93 -10.53 -8.15
N ILE A 157 -2.60 -9.39 -8.41
CA ILE A 157 -1.96 -8.20 -9.00
C ILE A 157 -0.85 -7.68 -8.08
N PHE A 158 -1.13 -7.56 -6.78
CA PHE A 158 -0.14 -7.13 -5.80
C PHE A 158 1.08 -8.04 -5.77
N ASP A 159 0.85 -9.36 -5.70
CA ASP A 159 1.93 -10.35 -5.72
C ASP A 159 2.77 -10.25 -7.00
N HIS A 160 2.13 -10.10 -8.15
CA HIS A 160 2.81 -9.93 -9.43
C HIS A 160 3.65 -8.64 -9.49
N VAL A 161 3.07 -7.50 -9.12
CA VAL A 161 3.75 -6.20 -9.14
C VAL A 161 4.99 -6.22 -8.26
N PHE A 162 4.85 -6.66 -7.00
CA PHE A 162 5.96 -6.65 -6.05
C PHE A 162 7.00 -7.73 -6.32
N LEU A 163 6.62 -8.88 -6.89
CA LEU A 163 7.58 -9.84 -7.43
C LEU A 163 8.43 -9.23 -8.54
N CYS A 164 7.82 -8.48 -9.45
CA CYS A 164 8.54 -7.85 -10.54
C CYS A 164 9.43 -6.71 -10.06
N PHE A 165 9.03 -5.96 -9.03
CA PHE A 165 9.92 -5.00 -8.37
C PHE A 165 11.13 -5.67 -7.74
N GLU A 166 10.93 -6.81 -7.06
CA GLU A 166 12.02 -7.60 -6.49
C GLU A 166 13.00 -8.10 -7.54
N LYS A 167 12.50 -8.66 -8.66
CA LYS A 167 13.34 -9.15 -9.77
C LYS A 167 14.10 -8.03 -10.47
N ASN A 168 13.52 -6.83 -10.51
CA ASN A 168 14.08 -5.65 -11.16
C ASN A 168 14.77 -4.69 -10.17
N LYS A 169 15.20 -5.18 -9.01
CA LYS A 169 16.10 -4.46 -8.08
C LYS A 169 17.36 -4.06 -8.84
N SER A 170 17.34 -2.88 -9.42
CA SER A 170 18.51 -2.30 -10.08
C SER A 170 19.45 -1.81 -8.98
N SER A 171 20.76 -1.93 -9.18
CA SER A 171 21.77 -1.24 -8.39
C SER A 171 21.64 0.27 -8.63
N ARG A 172 20.57 0.87 -8.10
CA ARG A 172 20.32 2.30 -8.21
C ARG A 172 21.07 2.96 -7.07
N ASN A 173 22.05 3.78 -7.43
CA ASN A 173 22.66 4.68 -6.47
C ASN A 173 21.64 5.78 -6.17
N GLY A 174 21.43 6.06 -4.89
CA GLY A 174 20.61 7.18 -4.45
C GLY A 174 21.21 8.49 -4.90
N THR A 175 20.46 9.58 -4.74
CA THR A 175 21.03 10.93 -4.78
C THR A 175 21.78 11.28 -3.49
N TYR A 176 21.37 10.65 -2.39
CA TYR A 176 22.00 10.79 -1.09
C TYR A 176 22.10 9.41 -0.45
N GLN A 177 23.05 9.25 0.45
CA GLN A 177 23.16 8.07 1.29
C GLN A 177 22.95 8.48 2.74
N LEU A 178 22.12 7.70 3.43
CA LEU A 178 21.84 7.81 4.85
C LEU A 178 22.34 6.55 5.53
N GLU A 179 23.29 6.71 6.44
CA GLU A 179 23.73 5.62 7.32
C GLU A 179 22.92 5.68 8.61
N ILE A 180 22.36 4.56 9.07
CA ILE A 180 21.63 4.46 10.34
C ILE A 180 22.24 3.30 11.12
N GLU A 181 22.88 3.60 12.24
CA GLU A 181 23.13 2.56 13.24
C GLU A 181 21.81 2.23 13.96
N SER A 182 21.53 0.97 14.19
CA SER A 182 20.36 0.52 14.96
C SER A 182 20.66 -0.85 15.56
N HIS A 183 20.51 -1.00 16.88
CA HIS A 183 20.67 -2.29 17.58
C HIS A 183 22.02 -2.99 17.32
N GLY A 184 23.08 -2.19 17.16
CA GLY A 184 24.39 -2.73 16.83
C GLY A 184 24.52 -3.26 15.40
N TYR A 185 23.71 -2.76 14.47
CA TYR A 185 23.84 -2.96 13.03
C TYR A 185 23.89 -1.62 12.29
N THR A 186 24.71 -1.51 11.25
CA THR A 186 24.75 -0.33 10.38
C THR A 186 23.90 -0.57 9.14
N ASN A 187 22.74 0.07 9.06
CA ASN A 187 21.87 0.07 7.89
C ASN A 187 22.28 1.18 6.94
N HIS A 188 22.22 0.90 5.64
CA HIS A 188 22.46 1.89 4.59
C HIS A 188 21.17 2.13 3.82
N ILE A 189 20.74 3.39 3.74
CA ILE A 189 19.59 3.79 2.94
C ILE A 189 20.05 4.74 1.83
N GLU A 190 19.92 4.27 0.59
CA GLU A 190 20.05 5.10 -0.60
C GLU A 190 18.76 5.93 -0.76
N LEU A 191 18.86 7.26 -0.76
CA LEU A 191 17.73 8.17 -0.86
C LEU A 191 17.64 8.79 -2.26
N ILE A 192 16.48 8.64 -2.89
CA ILE A 192 16.12 9.32 -4.14
C ILE A 192 15.10 10.39 -3.81
N ASP A 193 15.55 11.65 -3.82
CA ASP A 193 14.67 12.80 -3.65
C ASP A 193 13.89 13.07 -4.93
N LEU A 194 12.58 12.81 -4.88
CA LEU A 194 11.63 13.06 -5.96
C LEU A 194 11.14 14.51 -5.95
N GLY A 195 11.45 15.29 -4.91
CA GLY A 195 11.12 16.71 -4.76
C GLY A 195 10.83 17.05 -3.30
N GLU A 196 11.48 18.09 -2.78
CA GLU A 196 11.26 18.67 -1.45
C GLU A 196 11.51 17.73 -0.26
N GLY A 197 11.99 16.50 -0.49
CA GLY A 197 12.29 15.54 0.58
C GLY A 197 13.57 15.88 1.35
N ILE A 198 14.51 16.59 0.71
CA ILE A 198 15.75 17.07 1.33
C ILE A 198 15.93 18.55 1.03
N SER A 199 16.13 19.34 2.08
CA SER A 199 16.46 20.77 1.98
C SER A 199 17.95 21.01 1.76
N GLU A 200 18.30 22.11 1.08
CA GLU A 200 19.68 22.49 0.84
C GLU A 200 20.46 22.70 2.15
N ALA A 201 21.69 22.19 2.20
CA ALA A 201 22.60 22.40 3.32
C ALA A 201 23.25 23.79 3.26
N LYS A 202 23.29 24.51 4.39
CA LYS A 202 23.88 25.86 4.47
C LYS A 202 25.36 25.89 4.09
N ASP A 203 26.12 24.84 4.43
CA ASP A 203 27.57 24.74 4.20
C ASP A 203 27.96 23.50 3.36
N GLY A 204 27.00 22.88 2.68
CA GLY A 204 27.19 21.59 1.98
C GLY A 204 27.29 20.36 2.90
N LEU A 205 27.25 20.57 4.22
CA LEU A 205 27.15 19.51 5.22
C LEU A 205 25.67 19.19 5.47
N TYR A 206 25.25 17.98 5.07
CA TYR A 206 23.89 17.51 5.31
C TYR A 206 23.80 16.83 6.68
N SER A 207 22.72 17.14 7.38
CA SER A 207 22.37 16.63 8.70
C SER A 207 20.92 16.16 8.71
N PHE A 208 20.49 15.50 9.79
CA PHE A 208 19.11 15.06 9.94
C PHE A 208 18.08 16.20 9.77
N ASP A 209 18.41 17.43 10.17
CA ASP A 209 17.53 18.60 10.01
C ASP A 209 17.24 18.93 8.54
N ASN A 210 18.11 18.48 7.63
CA ASN A 210 17.92 18.64 6.20
C ASN A 210 16.86 17.68 5.63
N LEU A 211 16.61 16.55 6.29
CA LEU A 211 15.56 15.61 5.91
C LEU A 211 14.19 16.24 6.21
N LYS A 212 13.40 16.46 5.17
CA LYS A 212 12.04 17.03 5.24
C LYS A 212 10.93 16.00 5.08
N CYS A 213 11.27 14.79 4.60
CA CYS A 213 10.34 13.68 4.51
C CYS A 213 9.75 13.30 5.88
N ARG A 214 8.53 13.75 6.19
CA ARG A 214 7.88 13.53 7.49
C ARG A 214 7.74 12.04 7.83
N PRO A 215 7.27 11.15 6.93
CA PRO A 215 7.16 9.74 7.27
C PRO A 215 8.50 9.08 7.58
N LEU A 216 9.56 9.41 6.82
CA LEU A 216 10.89 8.87 7.08
C LEU A 216 11.45 9.40 8.40
N ARG A 217 11.22 10.67 8.71
CA ARG A 217 11.59 11.21 10.02
C ARG A 217 10.92 10.45 11.15
N LEU A 218 9.62 10.18 11.08
CA LEU A 218 8.91 9.45 12.13
C LEU A 218 9.48 8.03 12.35
N ILE A 219 9.83 7.32 11.28
CA ILE A 219 10.50 6.01 11.34
C ILE A 219 11.85 6.10 12.10
N LEU A 220 12.54 7.23 11.97
CA LEU A 220 13.87 7.44 12.53
C LEU A 220 13.86 8.13 13.90
N GLU A 221 12.90 9.03 14.17
CA GLU A 221 12.85 9.88 15.38
C GLU A 221 12.62 9.06 16.65
N GLU A 222 11.76 8.04 16.64
CA GLU A 222 11.60 7.14 17.80
C GLU A 222 12.87 6.31 18.10
N ASN A 223 13.76 6.14 17.10
CA ASN A 223 15.04 5.45 17.24
C ASN A 223 16.20 6.36 17.72
N PHE A 224 15.97 7.68 17.83
CA PHE A 224 17.05 8.67 17.92
C PHE A 224 17.47 9.05 19.35
N GLU A 225 16.62 8.87 20.37
CA GLU A 225 16.82 9.54 21.67
C GLU A 225 17.82 8.87 22.64
N ASN A 226 18.60 7.85 22.24
CA ASN A 226 19.54 7.21 23.17
C ASN A 226 20.95 6.91 22.59
N ARG A 227 21.98 7.55 23.19
CA ARG A 227 23.37 7.73 22.64
C ARG A 227 24.52 6.93 23.29
N LEU A 228 25.55 6.68 22.43
CA LEU A 228 26.95 6.15 22.57
C LEU A 228 27.37 4.64 22.43
N LYS A 229 27.57 4.12 21.20
CA LYS A 229 28.76 3.33 20.71
C LYS A 229 28.47 2.61 19.37
N GLY A 230 29.27 2.90 18.35
CA GLY A 230 29.19 2.25 17.04
C GLY A 230 29.50 0.74 17.09
N SER A 231 28.90 0.00 16.16
CA SER A 231 29.18 -1.41 15.93
C SER A 231 29.77 -1.63 14.54
N GLU A 232 30.41 -2.79 14.34
CA GLU A 232 31.05 -3.16 13.07
C GLU A 232 30.22 -4.16 12.24
N LYS A 233 28.96 -4.45 12.60
CA LYS A 233 28.15 -5.45 11.90
C LYS A 233 27.31 -4.80 10.79
N PRO A 234 27.39 -5.27 9.53
CA PRO A 234 26.53 -4.77 8.46
C PRO A 234 25.07 -5.12 8.75
N GLY A 235 24.20 -4.11 8.67
CA GLY A 235 22.75 -4.24 8.69
C GLY A 235 22.16 -4.46 7.30
N GLY A 236 20.91 -4.01 7.10
CA GLY A 236 20.22 -4.13 5.82
C GLY A 236 20.56 -3.00 4.84
N ASN A 237 20.47 -3.28 3.55
CA ASN A 237 20.56 -2.28 2.49
C ASN A 237 19.15 -1.87 2.04
N TRP A 238 18.92 -0.57 1.91
CA TRP A 238 17.60 -0.02 1.66
C TRP A 238 17.65 1.02 0.54
N LEU A 239 16.55 1.16 -0.18
CA LEU A 239 16.31 2.27 -1.10
C LEU A 239 15.04 2.99 -0.65
N ALA A 240 15.13 4.30 -0.49
CA ALA A 240 13.97 5.15 -0.24
C ALA A 240 13.74 6.15 -1.36
N THR A 241 12.52 6.23 -1.87
CA THR A 241 12.02 7.34 -2.69
C THR A 241 11.26 8.30 -1.80
N ILE A 242 11.65 9.57 -1.78
CA ILE A 242 11.11 10.53 -0.81
C ILE A 242 10.62 11.82 -1.47
N THR A 243 9.56 12.39 -0.89
CA THR A 243 9.25 13.82 -0.92
C THR A 243 9.14 14.33 0.53
N ASP A 244 8.73 15.56 0.74
CA ASP A 244 8.37 16.09 2.05
C ASP A 244 7.25 15.28 2.75
N SER A 245 6.27 14.79 1.99
CA SER A 245 5.09 14.08 2.50
C SER A 245 5.07 12.58 2.20
N TYR A 246 5.88 12.09 1.27
CA TYR A 246 5.81 10.71 0.79
C TYR A 246 7.10 9.95 1.06
N LEU A 247 6.97 8.66 1.39
CA LEU A 247 8.06 7.70 1.49
C LEU A 247 7.65 6.38 0.83
N GLY A 248 8.42 5.97 -0.18
CA GLY A 248 8.52 4.59 -0.62
C GLY A 248 9.83 4.01 -0.07
N LEU A 249 9.80 2.91 0.68
CA LEU A 249 10.97 2.28 1.28
C LEU A 249 10.98 0.80 0.93
N GLN A 250 12.09 0.32 0.36
CA GLN A 250 12.26 -1.09 0.00
C GLN A 250 13.59 -1.64 0.52
N ASN A 251 13.58 -2.89 0.93
CA ASN A 251 14.80 -3.61 1.28
C ASN A 251 15.46 -4.17 0.00
N LEU A 252 16.76 -3.95 -0.15
CA LEU A 252 17.56 -4.36 -1.31
C LEU A 252 18.21 -5.73 -1.13
N ASP A 253 18.24 -6.27 0.08
CA ASP A 253 18.92 -7.52 0.38
C ASP A 253 18.27 -8.70 -0.37
N PRO A 254 19.07 -9.67 -0.85
CA PRO A 254 18.57 -10.83 -1.56
C PRO A 254 17.58 -11.64 -0.70
N GLY A 255 16.47 -12.07 -1.31
CA GLY A 255 15.46 -12.87 -0.63
C GLY A 255 14.58 -12.10 0.37
N CYS A 256 14.87 -10.83 0.66
CA CYS A 256 14.01 -9.96 1.45
C CYS A 256 13.09 -9.15 0.55
N THR A 257 11.80 -9.53 0.53
CA THR A 257 10.75 -8.74 -0.13
C THR A 257 10.00 -7.96 0.94
N LEU A 258 10.36 -6.68 1.07
CA LEU A 258 9.64 -5.73 1.89
C LEU A 258 9.52 -4.41 1.14
N HIS A 259 8.29 -3.89 1.06
CA HIS A 259 7.96 -2.67 0.36
C HIS A 259 6.95 -1.85 1.17
N LEU A 260 7.38 -0.72 1.68
CA LEU A 260 6.56 0.24 2.42
C LEU A 260 6.27 1.44 1.51
N GLU A 261 5.01 1.84 1.45
CA GLU A 261 4.53 3.04 0.76
C GLU A 261 3.70 3.83 1.75
N THR A 262 4.05 5.10 1.95
CA THR A 262 3.35 5.93 2.92
C THR A 262 3.27 7.38 2.47
N THR A 263 2.13 8.01 2.74
CA THR A 263 1.92 9.44 2.54
C THR A 263 1.37 10.05 3.82
N LEU A 264 1.97 11.17 4.23
CA LEU A 264 1.54 11.99 5.35
C LEU A 264 1.43 13.46 4.92
N VAL A 265 0.20 13.93 4.78
CA VAL A 265 -0.19 15.31 4.50
C VAL A 265 -1.26 15.77 5.50
N ASP A 266 -1.53 17.06 5.54
CA ASP A 266 -2.53 17.61 6.46
C ASP A 266 -3.97 17.23 6.07
N ASN A 267 -4.20 16.87 4.81
CA ASN A 267 -5.47 16.28 4.37
C ASN A 267 -5.51 14.78 4.72
N MET A 268 -6.19 14.48 5.83
CA MET A 268 -6.32 13.13 6.39
C MET A 268 -6.79 12.07 5.37
N ASP A 269 -7.64 12.43 4.41
CA ASP A 269 -8.15 11.49 3.40
C ASP A 269 -7.06 10.94 2.47
N SER A 270 -5.95 11.68 2.34
CA SER A 270 -4.80 11.31 1.51
C SER A 270 -3.71 10.56 2.28
N ASN A 271 -3.85 10.41 3.60
CA ASN A 271 -2.88 9.71 4.43
C ASN A 271 -3.07 8.20 4.28
N PHE A 272 -1.97 7.51 4.07
CA PHE A 272 -2.00 6.06 4.01
C PHE A 272 -0.66 5.46 4.43
N ILE A 273 -0.73 4.26 4.99
CA ILE A 273 0.39 3.36 5.19
C ILE A 273 0.04 2.09 4.43
N PHE A 274 0.92 1.64 3.55
CA PHE A 274 0.81 0.38 2.86
C PHE A 274 2.12 -0.37 2.98
N LEU A 275 2.04 -1.64 3.33
CA LEU A 275 3.21 -2.50 3.49
C LEU A 275 2.95 -3.86 2.86
N TYR A 276 3.82 -4.23 1.94
CA TYR A 276 3.93 -5.58 1.42
C TYR A 276 5.16 -6.27 1.99
N SER A 277 4.99 -7.47 2.53
CA SER A 277 6.12 -8.28 2.98
C SER A 277 5.88 -9.77 2.76
N LYS A 278 6.91 -10.48 2.30
CA LYS A 278 6.87 -11.96 2.24
C LYS A 278 7.35 -12.62 3.52
N ASN A 279 8.42 -12.09 4.11
CA ASN A 279 9.14 -12.75 5.21
C ASN A 279 8.97 -12.06 6.56
N VAL A 280 8.47 -10.83 6.59
CA VAL A 280 8.27 -10.10 7.84
C VAL A 280 6.86 -10.38 8.35
N ASN A 281 6.77 -11.09 9.47
CA ASN A 281 5.48 -11.43 10.06
C ASN A 281 5.05 -10.31 11.03
N ILE A 282 4.55 -9.20 10.49
CA ILE A 282 3.92 -8.17 11.33
C ILE A 282 2.58 -8.71 11.80
N GLU A 283 2.49 -8.99 13.08
CA GLU A 283 1.27 -9.47 13.70
C GLU A 283 0.29 -8.32 13.92
N LYS A 284 -1.01 -8.60 13.74
CA LYS A 284 -2.08 -7.63 13.94
C LYS A 284 -2.02 -6.93 15.31
N LYS A 285 -1.55 -7.62 16.34
CA LYS A 285 -1.41 -7.08 17.70
C LYS A 285 -0.31 -6.03 17.86
N GLN A 286 0.62 -5.94 16.91
CA GLN A 286 1.75 -5.01 16.95
C GLN A 286 1.38 -3.63 16.39
N LEU A 287 0.32 -3.54 15.59
CA LEU A 287 -0.18 -2.29 15.01
C LEU A 287 -1.55 -1.92 15.61
N GLN A 288 -2.02 -0.69 15.36
CA GLN A 288 -3.35 -0.27 15.80
C GLN A 288 -4.48 -1.09 15.11
N PRO A 289 -5.66 -1.22 15.74
CA PRO A 289 -6.78 -2.02 15.23
C PRO A 289 -7.28 -1.61 13.84
N GLU A 290 -7.16 -0.33 13.49
CA GLU A 290 -7.54 0.23 12.18
C GLU A 290 -6.66 -0.27 11.02
N CYS A 291 -5.49 -0.86 11.29
CA CYS A 291 -4.72 -1.53 10.26
C CYS A 291 -5.44 -2.81 9.82
N SER A 292 -5.72 -2.94 8.52
CA SER A 292 -6.23 -4.20 7.98
C SER A 292 -5.15 -4.99 7.26
N PHE A 293 -5.32 -6.30 7.31
CA PHE A 293 -4.32 -7.28 6.91
C PHE A 293 -4.95 -8.26 5.95
N THR A 294 -4.33 -8.41 4.78
CA THR A 294 -4.76 -9.36 3.75
C THR A 294 -3.61 -10.30 3.43
N LYS A 295 -3.85 -11.60 3.57
CA LYS A 295 -2.87 -12.62 3.18
C LYS A 295 -2.97 -12.82 1.67
N THR A 296 -1.84 -12.75 0.98
CA THR A 296 -1.74 -13.09 -0.44
C THR A 296 -1.13 -14.48 -0.59
N PRO A 297 -1.17 -15.10 -1.79
CA PRO A 297 -0.44 -16.33 -2.06
C PRO A 297 1.05 -16.27 -1.71
N LEU A 298 1.72 -15.12 -1.89
CA LEU A 298 3.16 -15.00 -1.70
C LEU A 298 3.59 -14.27 -0.43
N GLY A 299 2.69 -13.57 0.24
CA GLY A 299 3.05 -12.75 1.40
C GLY A 299 1.85 -12.18 2.15
N ARG A 300 2.02 -10.95 2.64
CA ARG A 300 0.99 -10.22 3.38
C ARG A 300 0.98 -8.76 2.96
N LEU A 301 -0.23 -8.24 2.78
CA LEU A 301 -0.53 -6.82 2.62
C LEU A 301 -1.02 -6.31 3.97
N THR A 302 -0.46 -5.18 4.41
CA THR A 302 -0.95 -4.41 5.56
C THR A 302 -1.27 -3.02 5.07
N TRP A 303 -2.44 -2.51 5.41
CA TRP A 303 -2.85 -1.15 5.05
C TRP A 303 -3.44 -0.42 6.24
N ASN A 304 -3.22 0.89 6.29
CA ASN A 304 -3.93 1.83 7.14
C ASN A 304 -4.26 3.08 6.32
N ASN A 305 -5.54 3.43 6.27
CA ASN A 305 -6.07 4.54 5.47
C ASN A 305 -7.19 5.31 6.21
N LYS A 306 -7.46 4.96 7.47
CA LYS A 306 -8.53 5.49 8.33
C LYS A 306 -7.98 5.67 9.74
N THR A 307 -6.98 6.53 9.86
CA THR A 307 -6.36 6.83 11.15
C THR A 307 -6.17 8.33 11.25
N ASP A 308 -6.36 8.87 12.45
CA ASP A 308 -6.00 10.26 12.72
C ASP A 308 -4.47 10.43 12.68
N LEU A 309 -3.99 11.68 12.76
CA LEU A 309 -2.56 11.95 12.67
C LEU A 309 -1.78 11.19 13.75
N SER A 310 -2.33 11.10 14.96
CA SER A 310 -1.69 10.42 16.09
C SER A 310 -1.57 8.91 15.87
N GLY A 311 -2.62 8.26 15.39
CA GLY A 311 -2.61 6.85 15.05
C GLY A 311 -1.71 6.54 13.86
N PHE A 312 -1.61 7.44 12.89
CA PHE A 312 -0.64 7.34 11.80
C PHE A 312 0.80 7.35 12.33
N GLU A 313 1.15 8.37 13.12
CA GLU A 313 2.49 8.56 13.70
C GLU A 313 2.92 7.35 14.54
N LYS A 314 2.00 6.83 15.35
CA LYS A 314 2.24 5.62 16.15
C LYS A 314 2.46 4.38 15.29
N ASN A 315 1.63 4.16 14.27
CA ASN A 315 1.76 2.99 13.39
C ASN A 315 3.06 3.04 12.57
N ILE A 316 3.43 4.21 12.05
CA ILE A 316 4.65 4.33 11.24
C ILE A 316 5.91 4.18 12.12
N GLY A 317 5.89 4.69 13.36
CA GLY A 317 6.94 4.45 14.36
C GLY A 317 7.09 2.96 14.69
N GLN A 318 5.98 2.26 14.97
CA GLN A 318 5.96 0.82 15.21
C GLN A 318 6.47 0.00 14.01
N ILE A 319 6.12 0.40 12.78
CA ILE A 319 6.68 -0.22 11.57
C ILE A 319 8.19 0.03 11.52
N GLY A 320 8.65 1.25 11.74
CA GLY A 320 10.07 1.57 11.81
C GLY A 320 10.83 0.70 12.81
N ASP A 321 10.28 0.55 14.01
CA ASP A 321 10.78 -0.38 15.01
C ASP A 321 10.87 -1.81 14.47
N ILE A 322 9.84 -2.35 13.82
CA ILE A 322 9.89 -3.72 13.30
C ILE A 322 10.91 -3.88 12.16
N LEU A 323 11.07 -2.87 11.32
CA LEU A 323 11.99 -2.91 10.18
C LEU A 323 13.45 -2.81 10.59
N PHE A 324 13.74 -2.04 11.65
CA PHE A 324 15.11 -1.71 12.05
C PHE A 324 15.50 -2.29 13.42
N ARG A 325 14.60 -2.94 14.16
CA ARG A 325 14.93 -3.79 15.33
C ARG A 325 15.16 -5.22 14.89
N GLY A 326 16.37 -5.73 15.13
CA GLY A 326 16.60 -7.17 15.16
C GLY A 326 15.82 -7.83 16.30
N GLU A 327 15.49 -9.12 16.18
CA GLU A 327 14.87 -9.87 17.27
C GLU A 327 15.77 -9.84 18.53
N GLY A 328 15.31 -9.13 19.56
CA GLY A 328 15.87 -9.17 20.90
C GLY A 328 17.10 -8.27 21.13
N SER A 329 16.89 -7.02 21.53
CA SER A 329 17.70 -6.34 22.56
C SER A 329 17.17 -4.92 22.81
N HIS A 330 17.14 -4.52 24.09
CA HIS A 330 16.89 -3.15 24.51
C HIS A 330 18.17 -2.31 24.37
N LEU A 331 18.04 -1.13 23.73
CA LEU A 331 19.06 -0.07 23.58
C LEU A 331 20.27 -0.50 22.69
N LYS A 332 20.80 0.28 21.72
CA LYS A 332 20.96 1.73 21.62
C LYS A 332 21.72 2.07 20.28
N TYR A 333 21.67 3.35 19.85
CA TYR A 333 22.54 4.09 18.88
C TYR A 333 22.15 4.14 17.39
N SER A 334 22.12 5.38 16.85
CA SER A 334 22.09 5.75 15.42
C SER A 334 23.06 6.93 15.16
N ILE A 335 24.03 6.77 14.26
CA ILE A 335 24.75 7.91 13.63
C ILE A 335 24.12 8.15 12.28
N LEU A 336 23.44 9.28 12.09
CA LEU A 336 22.97 9.71 10.77
C LEU A 336 23.99 10.61 10.10
N THR A 337 24.59 10.11 9.03
CA THR A 337 25.33 10.96 8.10
C THR A 337 24.62 10.95 6.76
N LEU A 338 24.15 12.13 6.33
CA LEU A 338 23.66 12.35 4.98
C LEU A 338 24.86 12.79 4.13
N LYS A 339 25.14 12.05 3.06
CA LYS A 339 26.16 12.44 2.08
C LYS A 339 25.53 12.44 0.69
N PRO A 340 25.82 13.42 -0.18
CA PRO A 340 25.50 13.30 -1.59
C PRO A 340 26.27 12.11 -2.18
N ALA A 341 25.58 11.31 -3.00
CA ALA A 341 26.15 10.12 -3.64
C ALA A 341 27.10 10.46 -4.80
#